data_AF-A0A4Y9FB39-F1
#
_entry.id   AF-A0A4Y9FB39-F1
#
_cell.length_a   1.000
_cell.length_b   1.000
_cell.length_c   1.000
_cell.angle_alpha   90.00
_cell.angle_beta   90.00
_cell.angle_gamma   90.00
#
_symmetry.space_group_name_H-M   'P 1'
#
loop_
_entity.id
_entity.type
_entity.pdbx_description
1 polymer ?
#
loop_
_entity_poly.entity_id
_entity_poly.type
_entity_poly.pdbx_seq_one_letter_code
_entity_poly.pdbx_strand_id
1 'polypeptide(L)'
;LKRPERVMALGMVMALALLVYALGEWELRRRLEEEGEGVPDQKGKPTARPTLRWVFQLFFWLRLVVLEGRVAVLNLKPHHERVVRLLGVERYYLLE
;
A
#
# COMPACT_ATOMS: atom_id res chain seq x y z
N LEU A 1 -0.06 12.11 27.38
CA LEU A 1 -1.43 12.59 27.08
C LEU A 1 -2.05 13.48 28.16
N LYS A 2 -1.41 13.79 29.29
CA LYS A 2 -2.04 14.58 30.37
C LYS A 2 -2.19 16.10 30.10
N ARG A 3 -1.64 16.59 28.99
CA ARG A 3 -1.70 18.01 28.60
C ARG A 3 -2.64 18.17 27.40
N PRO A 4 -3.65 19.05 27.46
CA PRO A 4 -4.68 19.17 26.41
C PRO A 4 -4.08 19.49 25.03
N GLU A 5 -2.99 20.25 24.98
CA GLU A 5 -2.29 20.60 23.74
C GLU A 5 -1.74 19.37 23.02
N ARG A 6 -1.23 18.39 23.78
CA ARG A 6 -0.71 17.13 23.22
C ARG A 6 -1.82 16.25 22.67
N VAL A 7 -3.01 16.30 23.28
CA VAL A 7 -4.18 15.55 22.80
C VAL A 7 -4.68 16.16 21.49
N MET A 8 -4.77 17.50 21.41
CA MET A 8 -5.17 18.19 20.18
C MET A 8 -4.17 17.94 19.04
N ALA A 9 -2.87 18.04 19.32
CA ALA A 9 -1.84 17.76 18.32
C ALA A 9 -1.92 16.31 17.81
N LEU A 10 -2.11 15.34 18.70
CA LEU A 10 -2.29 13.94 18.32
C LEU A 10 -3.57 13.74 17.49
N GLY A 11 -4.66 14.41 17.86
CA GLY A 11 -5.92 14.40 17.12
C GLY A 11 -5.76 14.92 15.68
N MET A 12 -5.02 16.02 15.50
CA MET A 12 -4.73 16.55 14.15
C MET A 12 -3.90 15.58 13.31
N VAL A 13 -2.85 14.99 13.88
CA VAL A 13 -2.01 14.00 13.18
C VAL A 13 -2.83 12.77 12.79
N MET A 14 -3.69 12.29 13.70
CA MET A 14 -4.57 11.16 13.43
C MET A 14 -5.59 11.47 12.32
N ALA A 15 -6.22 12.64 12.35
CA ALA A 15 -7.16 13.07 11.33
C ALA A 15 -6.48 13.21 9.95
N LEU A 16 -5.29 13.81 9.90
CA LEU A 16 -4.50 13.92 8.67
C LEU A 16 -4.10 12.54 8.14
N ALA A 17 -3.67 11.64 9.01
CA ALA A 17 -3.34 10.27 8.62
C ALA A 17 -4.56 9.55 8.04
N LEU A 18 -5.74 9.66 8.68
CA LEU A 18 -6.98 9.08 8.17
C LEU A 18 -7.38 9.66 6.81
N LEU A 19 -7.19 10.96 6.61
CA LEU A 19 -7.45 11.62 5.32
C LEU A 19 -6.55 11.06 4.22
N VAL A 20 -5.25 10.93 4.47
CA VAL A 20 -4.30 10.34 3.50
C VAL A 20 -4.68 8.90 3.16
N TYR A 21 -5.06 8.11 4.17
CA TYR A 21 -5.54 6.75 3.95
C TYR A 21 -6.82 6.73 3.10
N ALA A 22 -7.80 7.58 3.40
CA ALA A 22 -9.05 7.64 2.66
C ALA A 22 -8.84 8.04 1.19
N LEU A 23 -7.96 9.01 0.92
CA LEU A 23 -7.62 9.44 -0.43
C LEU A 23 -6.90 8.33 -1.22
N GLY A 24 -5.94 7.65 -0.59
CA GLY A 24 -5.24 6.53 -1.22
C GLY A 24 -6.16 5.35 -1.51
N GLU A 25 -7.09 5.02 -0.60
CA GLU A 25 -8.11 4.00 -0.84
C GLU A 25 -9.05 4.39 -1.97
N TRP A 26 -9.50 5.65 -1.99
CA TRP A 26 -10.40 6.15 -3.03
C TRP A 26 -9.75 6.07 -4.42
N GLU A 27 -8.53 6.58 -4.56
CA GLU A 27 -7.83 6.58 -5.85
C GLU A 27 -7.53 5.15 -6.34
N LEU A 28 -7.07 4.27 -5.44
CA LEU A 28 -6.80 2.87 -5.79
C LEU A 28 -8.07 2.14 -6.23
N ARG A 29 -9.18 2.32 -5.50
CA ARG A 29 -10.46 1.69 -5.83
C ARG A 29 -11.01 2.21 -7.16
N ARG A 30 -10.92 3.52 -7.39
CA ARG A 30 -11.33 4.15 -8.66
C ARG A 30 -10.62 3.50 -9.84
N ARG A 31 -9.29 3.38 -9.78
CA ARG A 31 -8.50 2.76 -10.86
C ARG A 31 -8.75 1.27 -11.01
N LEU A 32 -8.92 0.53 -9.91
CA LEU A 32 -9.28 -0.89 -9.96
C LEU A 32 -10.63 -1.11 -10.65
N GLU A 33 -11.62 -0.26 -10.35
CA GLU A 33 -12.94 -0.30 -11.00
C GLU A 33 -12.84 0.09 -12.50
N GLU A 34 -12.02 1.08 -12.86
CA GLU A 34 -11.78 1.50 -14.26
C GLU A 34 -11.07 0.43 -15.09
N GLU A 35 -10.07 -0.26 -14.54
CA GLU A 35 -9.32 -1.33 -15.24
C GLU A 35 -10.01 -2.71 -15.16
N GLY A 36 -11.09 -2.85 -14.38
CA GLY A 36 -11.75 -4.15 -14.14
C GLY A 36 -10.85 -5.16 -13.41
N GLU A 37 -9.83 -4.67 -12.70
CA GLU A 37 -8.85 -5.49 -12.01
C GLU A 37 -9.18 -5.64 -10.52
N GLY A 38 -8.54 -6.64 -9.88
CA GLY A 38 -8.63 -6.86 -8.46
C GLY A 38 -7.28 -7.20 -7.85
N VAL A 39 -7.11 -6.86 -6.58
CA VAL A 39 -5.98 -7.28 -5.75
C VAL A 39 -6.45 -8.39 -4.80
N PRO A 40 -5.59 -9.34 -4.40
CA PRO A 40 -5.99 -10.37 -3.45
C PRO A 40 -6.40 -9.73 -2.12
N ASP A 41 -7.49 -10.17 -1.52
CA ASP A 41 -7.89 -9.86 -0.15
C ASP A 41 -7.12 -10.72 0.87
N GLN A 42 -7.43 -10.59 2.16
CA GLN A 42 -6.81 -11.39 3.24
C GLN A 42 -7.00 -12.92 3.08
N LYS A 43 -7.99 -13.35 2.30
CA LYS A 43 -8.29 -14.74 1.99
C LYS A 43 -7.77 -15.15 0.61
N GLY A 44 -7.07 -14.27 -0.09
CA GLY A 44 -6.52 -14.47 -1.43
C GLY A 44 -7.52 -14.28 -2.58
N LYS A 45 -8.76 -13.86 -2.32
CA LYS A 45 -9.78 -13.62 -3.34
C LYS A 45 -9.59 -12.23 -3.99
N PRO A 46 -9.77 -12.08 -5.30
CA PRO A 46 -9.66 -10.77 -5.93
C PRO A 46 -10.76 -9.83 -5.41
N THR A 47 -10.37 -8.61 -5.05
CA THR A 47 -11.26 -7.53 -4.64
C THR A 47 -10.88 -6.22 -5.33
N ALA A 48 -11.89 -5.50 -5.82
CA ALA A 48 -11.76 -4.13 -6.30
C ALA A 48 -11.85 -3.09 -5.16
N ARG A 49 -12.12 -3.53 -3.93
CA ARG A 49 -12.30 -2.68 -2.76
C ARG A 49 -11.32 -2.99 -1.63
N PRO A 50 -9.99 -2.96 -1.87
CA PRO A 50 -9.02 -3.14 -0.81
C PRO A 50 -9.02 -1.97 0.17
N THR A 51 -8.48 -2.20 1.37
CA THR A 51 -8.07 -1.13 2.28
C THR A 51 -6.60 -0.81 2.06
N LEU A 52 -6.18 0.43 2.26
CA LEU A 52 -4.78 0.83 2.07
C LEU A 52 -3.88 0.15 3.12
N ARG A 53 -4.42 -0.11 4.32
CA ARG A 53 -3.77 -0.96 5.31
C ARG A 53 -3.43 -2.33 4.74
N TRP A 54 -4.41 -3.00 4.13
CA TRP A 54 -4.20 -4.32 3.55
C TRP A 54 -3.19 -4.28 2.39
N VAL A 55 -3.28 -3.24 1.56
CA VAL A 55 -2.32 -2.99 0.49
C VAL A 55 -0.89 -2.93 1.05
N PHE A 56 -0.63 -2.17 2.10
CA PHE A 56 0.70 -2.13 2.72
C PHE A 56 1.15 -3.49 3.28
N GLN A 57 0.22 -4.28 3.81
CA GLN A 57 0.53 -5.63 4.30
C GLN A 57 0.94 -6.60 3.18
N LEU A 58 0.47 -6.42 1.94
CA LEU A 58 0.97 -7.19 0.80
C LEU A 58 2.49 -7.02 0.66
N PHE A 59 2.99 -5.79 0.84
CA PHE A 59 4.40 -5.47 0.68
C PHE A 59 5.27 -5.84 1.89
N PHE A 60 4.71 -6.21 3.05
CA PHE A 60 5.52 -6.55 4.23
C PHE A 60 6.40 -7.79 4.04
N TRP A 61 6.01 -8.69 3.14
CA TRP A 61 6.75 -9.92 2.89
C TRP A 61 7.76 -9.80 1.74
N LEU A 62 7.73 -8.69 0.99
CA LEU A 62 8.76 -8.37 0.00
C LEU A 62 10.07 -8.07 0.70
N ARG A 63 11.12 -8.82 0.36
CA ARG A 63 12.46 -8.64 0.93
C ARG A 63 13.46 -8.42 -0.19
N LEU A 64 14.29 -7.40 -0.02
CA LEU A 64 15.47 -7.19 -0.85
C LEU A 64 16.64 -8.01 -0.28
N VAL A 65 17.29 -8.80 -1.11
CA VAL A 65 18.49 -9.55 -0.73
C VAL A 65 19.62 -9.23 -1.69
N VAL A 66 20.82 -9.05 -1.14
CA VAL A 66 22.05 -8.87 -1.91
C VAL A 66 22.93 -10.08 -1.70
N LEU A 67 23.20 -10.84 -2.78
CA LEU A 67 24.08 -12.00 -2.77
C LEU A 67 25.17 -11.80 -3.81
N GLU A 68 26.43 -11.81 -3.38
CA GLU A 68 27.60 -11.67 -4.26
C GLU A 68 27.52 -10.47 -5.24
N GLY A 69 27.02 -9.33 -4.76
CA GLY A 69 26.85 -8.11 -5.55
C GLY A 69 25.62 -8.08 -6.46
N ARG A 70 24.80 -9.14 -6.51
CA ARG A 70 23.52 -9.18 -7.21
C ARG A 70 22.37 -8.87 -6.25
N VAL A 71 21.50 -7.94 -6.65
CA VAL A 71 20.30 -7.58 -5.90
C VAL A 71 19.12 -8.41 -6.42
N ALA A 72 18.38 -9.06 -5.52
CA ALA A 72 17.19 -9.84 -5.84
C ALA A 72 16.03 -9.45 -4.91
N VAL A 73 14.79 -9.50 -5.44
CA VAL A 73 13.56 -9.29 -4.65
C VAL A 73 12.91 -10.64 -4.38
N LEU A 74 12.80 -11.01 -3.11
CA LEU A 74 12.12 -12.22 -2.66
C LEU A 74 10.63 -11.97 -2.44
N ASN A 75 9.81 -13.01 -2.65
CA ASN A 75 8.35 -13.00 -2.50
C ASN A 75 7.60 -12.01 -3.42
N LEU A 76 8.24 -11.61 -4.52
CA LEU A 76 7.57 -10.86 -5.56
C LEU A 76 6.48 -11.71 -6.21
N LYS A 77 5.32 -11.10 -6.40
CA LYS A 77 4.13 -11.71 -6.98
C LYS A 77 3.47 -10.69 -7.91
N PRO A 78 2.73 -11.11 -8.95
CA PRO A 78 2.15 -10.22 -9.95
C PRO A 78 1.25 -9.11 -9.38
N HIS A 79 0.58 -9.36 -8.25
CA HIS A 79 -0.26 -8.34 -7.61
C HIS A 79 0.54 -7.17 -7.02
N HIS A 80 1.82 -7.34 -6.69
CA HIS A 80 2.65 -6.23 -6.20
C HIS A 80 2.92 -5.23 -7.31
N GLU A 81 3.32 -5.69 -8.49
CA GLU A 81 3.52 -4.86 -9.69
C GLU A 81 2.22 -4.14 -10.07
N ARG A 82 1.10 -4.87 -10.07
CA ARG A 82 -0.22 -4.30 -10.31
C ARG A 82 -0.54 -3.15 -9.36
N VAL A 83 -0.32 -3.34 -8.06
CA VAL A 83 -0.57 -2.30 -7.07
C VAL A 83 0.38 -1.11 -7.23
N VAL A 84 1.67 -1.33 -7.51
CA VAL A 84 2.67 -0.27 -7.75
C VAL A 84 2.25 0.58 -8.96
N ARG A 85 1.87 -0.06 -10.07
CA ARG A 85 1.35 0.59 -11.27
C ARG A 85 0.09 1.41 -10.99
N LEU A 86 -0.89 0.81 -10.32
CA LEU A 86 -2.16 1.48 -10.01
C LEU A 86 -1.96 2.68 -9.07
N LEU A 87 -1.03 2.61 -8.12
CA LEU A 87 -0.70 3.73 -7.25
C LEU A 87 0.16 4.81 -7.93
N GLY A 88 0.62 4.58 -9.17
CA GLY A 88 1.49 5.50 -9.90
C GLY A 88 2.87 5.66 -9.26
N VAL A 89 3.36 4.62 -8.59
CA VAL A 89 4.69 4.62 -7.98
C VAL A 89 5.71 4.26 -9.05
N GLU A 90 6.56 5.22 -9.45
CA GLU A 90 7.58 5.02 -10.50
C GLU A 90 8.69 4.03 -10.13
N ARG A 91 8.91 3.79 -8.83
CA ARG A 91 9.94 2.82 -8.40
C ARG A 91 9.66 2.26 -7.01
N TYR A 92 9.48 0.95 -6.90
CA TYR A 92 9.44 0.24 -5.61
C TYR A 92 10.54 -0.83 -5.57
N TYR A 93 11.67 -0.51 -4.92
CA TYR A 93 12.94 -1.26 -5.00
C TYR A 93 13.48 -1.37 -6.44
N LEU A 94 13.27 -2.53 -7.07
CA LEU A 94 13.65 -2.86 -8.44
C LEU A 94 12.44 -2.99 -9.37
N LEU A 95 11.22 -2.75 -8.85
CA LEU A 95 10.01 -2.70 -9.66
C LEU A 95 9.94 -1.31 -10.28
N GLU A 96 9.94 -1.29 -11.61
CA GLU A 96 9.60 -0.13 -12.45
C GLU A 96 8.09 -0.06 -12.69
#